data_AF-Q4RKV5-F1
#
_entry.id   AF-Q4RKV5-F1
#
_cell.length_a   1.000
_cell.length_b   1.000
_cell.length_c   1.000
_cell.angle_alpha   90.00
_cell.angle_beta   90.00
_cell.angle_gamma   90.00
#
_symmetry.space_group_name_H-M   'P 1'
#
loop_
_entity.id
_entity.type
_entity.pdbx_description
1 polymer ?
#
loop_
_entity_poly.entity_id
_entity_poly.type
_entity_poly.pdbx_seq_one_letter_code
_entity_poly.pdbx_strand_id
1 'polypeptide(L)'
;MRFPQQTWEKVLSKVKKAVVFMDNRCAEALHWSGGAAVLLEAGARNLKEFSSFEACGENEPKAVFVVSTLLKGRTIDIIKDIISLSHFQYCVVITTVAHSVHLAANSVTAEMDGNPVFEQFEEKLCEWMGNMNYTAEVMHVPAVFAPVSQQLLLTPVFAHLFPLLLPDLDALNAKRPEKKRFGNLVDVDTNSLPVELQLEIKSLAAVLNSMFEAAGTREESFAVGPMSRIIAGELASHPQAKTRRKTAPNKASVIFVDRTMDLTGAVGHHGDNLVEKILTVLEPLPGHVTDIQVDMLELTSLQRTPHSNNILAPGCLAQTQSPAAQALWETMLTSKHKEGVMEVRRHLVETASKEKLPIKMSMGRVTPEQLCSYMQLFRSRPGMLESHCGVLQLGLATAQTLRHPIMSRWDACLAFERLLLQKSCTSGQINYQVICHYLLSTGRRRSRPTTHLPLCLCV
;
A
#
# COMPACT_ATOMS: atom_id res chain seq x y z
N MET A 1 -6.85 11.87 9.85
CA MET A 1 -6.77 10.48 10.36
C MET A 1 -5.47 10.29 11.16
N ARG A 2 -5.53 10.00 12.48
CA ARG A 2 -4.32 9.83 13.32
C ARG A 2 -3.89 8.37 13.52
N PHE A 3 -4.72 7.40 13.13
CA PHE A 3 -4.50 5.99 13.46
C PHE A 3 -3.20 5.39 12.87
N PRO A 4 -2.86 5.60 11.57
CA PRO A 4 -1.59 5.11 11.04
C PRO A 4 -0.38 5.66 11.80
N GLN A 5 -0.40 6.97 12.12
CA GLN A 5 0.64 7.62 12.91
C GLN A 5 0.78 7.02 14.32
N GLN A 6 -0.34 6.86 15.05
CA GLN A 6 -0.36 6.24 16.39
C GLN A 6 0.18 4.80 16.37
N THR A 7 -0.07 4.09 15.29
CA THR A 7 0.40 2.73 15.11
C THR A 7 1.91 2.71 14.91
N TRP A 8 2.45 3.61 14.08
CA TRP A 8 3.89 3.76 13.90
C TRP A 8 4.59 4.28 15.17
N GLU A 9 3.99 5.16 15.96
CA GLU A 9 4.55 5.62 17.25
C GLU A 9 4.89 4.45 18.19
N LYS A 10 4.08 3.39 18.21
CA LYS A 10 4.37 2.16 18.96
C LYS A 10 5.64 1.47 18.44
N VAL A 11 5.80 1.37 17.12
CA VAL A 11 7.01 0.82 16.49
C VAL A 11 8.22 1.69 16.83
N LEU A 12 8.12 3.01 16.63
CA LEU A 12 9.19 3.98 16.87
C LEU A 12 9.68 3.95 18.33
N SER A 13 8.79 3.67 19.29
CA SER A 13 9.18 3.53 20.70
C SER A 13 10.19 2.39 20.97
N LYS A 14 10.29 1.42 20.04
CA LYS A 14 11.16 0.24 20.17
C LYS A 14 12.48 0.34 19.42
N VAL A 15 12.64 1.27 18.46
CA VAL A 15 13.79 1.23 17.52
C VAL A 15 15.07 1.89 18.03
N LYS A 16 15.03 2.60 19.16
CA LYS A 16 16.22 3.27 19.71
C LYS A 16 17.40 2.29 19.85
N LYS A 17 18.53 2.65 19.24
CA LYS A 17 19.79 1.91 19.11
C LYS A 17 19.69 0.55 18.40
N ALA A 18 18.60 0.27 17.70
CA ALA A 18 18.39 -1.01 17.02
C ALA A 18 18.75 -0.95 15.54
N VAL A 19 19.09 -2.11 14.97
CA VAL A 19 18.98 -2.35 13.53
C VAL A 19 17.57 -2.85 13.25
N VAL A 20 16.89 -2.21 12.30
CA VAL A 20 15.50 -2.53 11.95
C VAL A 20 15.48 -3.39 10.69
N PHE A 21 14.85 -4.56 10.76
CA PHE A 21 14.60 -5.44 9.62
C PHE A 21 13.12 -5.37 9.25
N MET A 22 12.81 -5.10 8.00
CA MET A 22 11.42 -4.87 7.58
C MET A 22 11.12 -5.53 6.24
N ASP A 23 9.95 -6.14 6.13
CA ASP A 23 9.48 -6.65 4.84
C ASP A 23 8.90 -5.53 3.95
N ASN A 24 8.78 -5.82 2.66
CA ASN A 24 8.36 -4.82 1.66
C ASN A 24 6.98 -4.22 1.95
N ARG A 25 6.05 -4.98 2.52
CA ARG A 25 4.68 -4.50 2.76
C ARG A 25 4.63 -3.51 3.93
N CYS A 26 5.36 -3.80 5.01
CA CYS A 26 5.53 -2.87 6.12
C CYS A 26 6.33 -1.64 5.67
N ALA A 27 7.36 -1.82 4.85
CA ALA A 27 8.16 -0.71 4.33
C ALA A 27 7.31 0.24 3.47
N GLU A 28 6.42 -0.30 2.65
CA GLU A 28 5.48 0.51 1.86
C GLU A 28 4.45 1.26 2.73
N ALA A 29 3.96 0.67 3.82
CA ALA A 29 3.09 1.39 4.77
C ALA A 29 3.86 2.50 5.51
N LEU A 30 5.13 2.27 5.84
CA LEU A 30 6.02 3.28 6.44
C LEU A 30 6.32 4.42 5.47
N HIS A 31 6.54 4.10 4.20
CA HIS A 31 6.83 5.06 3.12
C HIS A 31 5.79 6.19 3.10
N TRP A 32 4.51 5.84 3.16
CA TRP A 32 3.39 6.79 3.25
C TRP A 32 3.20 7.42 4.64
N SER A 33 3.95 6.99 5.65
CA SER A 33 3.85 7.44 7.05
C SER A 33 5.10 8.15 7.57
N GLY A 34 6.00 8.60 6.68
CA GLY A 34 7.22 9.33 7.03
C GLY A 34 8.51 8.72 6.50
N GLY A 35 8.45 7.49 5.99
CA GLY A 35 9.58 6.78 5.38
C GLY A 35 10.67 6.38 6.37
N ALA A 36 11.84 6.04 5.85
CA ALA A 36 12.98 5.61 6.67
C ALA A 36 13.46 6.68 7.66
N ALA A 37 13.29 7.97 7.33
CA ALA A 37 13.74 9.08 8.15
C ALA A 37 13.17 9.03 9.58
N VAL A 38 11.89 8.72 9.74
CA VAL A 38 11.27 8.69 11.08
C VAL A 38 11.83 7.57 11.98
N LEU A 39 12.30 6.46 11.40
CA LEU A 39 12.98 5.41 12.15
C LEU A 39 14.37 5.87 12.63
N LEU A 40 15.12 6.53 11.75
CA LEU A 40 16.45 7.06 12.05
C LEU A 40 16.37 8.17 13.11
N GLU A 41 15.41 9.09 12.98
CA GLU A 41 15.13 10.15 13.96
C GLU A 41 14.70 9.59 15.32
N ALA A 42 13.96 8.47 15.34
CA ALA A 42 13.63 7.74 16.57
C ALA A 42 14.84 6.98 17.18
N GLY A 43 16.00 7.04 16.52
CA GLY A 43 17.26 6.49 17.01
C GLY A 43 17.57 5.08 16.51
N ALA A 44 16.93 4.59 15.45
CA ALA A 44 17.40 3.40 14.74
C ALA A 44 18.81 3.64 14.20
N ARG A 45 19.67 2.62 14.29
CA ARG A 45 21.05 2.68 13.78
C ARG A 45 21.12 2.40 12.29
N ASN A 46 20.29 1.47 11.83
CA ASN A 46 20.30 1.02 10.45
C ASN A 46 18.94 0.40 10.10
N LEU A 47 18.62 0.36 8.81
CA LEU A 47 17.46 -0.30 8.25
C LEU A 47 17.94 -1.31 7.20
N LYS A 48 17.46 -2.54 7.29
CA LYS A 48 17.86 -3.64 6.42
C LYS A 48 16.63 -4.36 5.86
N GLU A 49 16.82 -4.96 4.69
CA GLU A 49 15.81 -5.84 4.12
C GLU A 49 15.57 -7.03 5.05
N PHE A 50 14.32 -7.46 5.19
CA PHE A 50 13.99 -8.70 5.87
C PHE A 50 14.37 -9.91 5.00
N SER A 51 15.61 -10.37 5.14
CA SER A 51 16.23 -11.40 4.30
C SER A 51 17.22 -12.26 5.08
N SER A 52 17.24 -13.58 4.83
CA SER A 52 18.20 -14.52 5.44
C SER A 52 19.67 -14.21 5.11
N PHE A 53 19.93 -13.35 4.13
CA PHE A 53 21.28 -12.94 3.72
C PHE A 53 21.79 -11.70 4.48
N GLU A 54 20.96 -11.12 5.36
CA GLU A 54 21.35 -9.98 6.17
C GLU A 54 21.81 -10.41 7.58
N ALA A 55 22.74 -9.64 8.14
CA ALA A 55 23.27 -9.84 9.48
C ALA A 55 23.76 -8.50 10.08
N CYS A 56 23.98 -8.44 11.38
CA CYS A 56 24.48 -7.26 12.08
C CYS A 56 25.90 -7.44 12.60
N GLY A 57 26.60 -6.32 12.77
CA GLY A 57 27.94 -6.31 13.37
C GLY A 57 27.92 -6.47 14.89
N GLU A 58 29.06 -6.79 15.49
CA GLU A 58 29.20 -7.00 16.95
C GLU A 58 28.74 -5.79 17.80
N ASN A 59 28.85 -4.58 17.26
CA ASN A 59 28.47 -3.35 17.95
C ASN A 59 26.96 -3.03 17.90
N GLU A 60 26.14 -3.92 17.32
CA GLU A 60 24.70 -3.74 17.09
C GLU A 60 23.88 -4.79 17.87
N PRO A 61 23.86 -4.73 19.22
CA PRO A 61 23.29 -5.81 20.04
C PRO A 61 21.76 -5.83 20.07
N LYS A 62 21.08 -4.95 19.33
CA LYS A 62 19.62 -4.83 19.34
C LYS A 62 19.05 -4.91 17.94
N ALA A 63 18.07 -5.79 17.74
CA ALA A 63 17.30 -5.91 16.52
C ALA A 63 15.81 -5.60 16.76
N VAL A 64 15.18 -4.96 15.77
CA VAL A 64 13.73 -4.84 15.69
C VAL A 64 13.29 -5.40 14.34
N PHE A 65 12.47 -6.45 14.37
CA PHE A 65 11.85 -7.02 13.17
C PHE A 65 10.44 -6.47 13.03
N VAL A 66 10.07 -5.96 11.86
CA VAL A 66 8.72 -5.47 11.57
C VAL A 66 8.17 -6.25 10.37
N VAL A 67 7.25 -7.17 10.63
CA VAL A 67 6.79 -8.17 9.65
C VAL A 67 5.27 -8.16 9.47
N SER A 68 4.84 -8.33 8.23
CA SER A 68 3.44 -8.32 7.80
C SER A 68 2.80 -9.71 7.70
N THR A 69 3.57 -10.75 8.01
CA THR A 69 3.19 -12.15 7.84
C THR A 69 3.12 -12.88 9.18
N LEU A 70 2.48 -14.06 9.17
CA LEU A 70 2.46 -14.95 10.31
C LEU A 70 3.90 -15.27 10.75
N LEU A 71 4.11 -15.34 12.07
CA LEU A 71 5.32 -15.87 12.69
C LEU A 71 5.27 -17.40 12.58
N LYS A 72 5.35 -17.89 11.34
CA LYS A 72 5.34 -19.30 10.95
C LYS A 72 6.03 -19.46 9.59
N GLY A 73 6.58 -20.66 9.33
CA GLY A 73 7.24 -20.97 8.06
C GLY A 73 8.40 -20.02 7.77
N ARG A 74 8.49 -19.52 6.53
CA ARG A 74 9.61 -18.71 6.04
C ARG A 74 9.93 -17.49 6.92
N THR A 75 8.94 -16.86 7.53
CA THR A 75 9.16 -15.69 8.40
C THR A 75 10.00 -16.06 9.62
N ILE A 76 9.75 -17.24 10.22
CA ILE A 76 10.57 -17.74 11.32
C ILE A 76 11.97 -18.06 10.83
N ASP A 77 12.08 -18.73 9.68
CA ASP A 77 13.38 -19.15 9.13
C ASP A 77 14.28 -17.93 8.90
N ILE A 78 13.75 -16.86 8.28
CA ILE A 78 14.48 -15.60 8.07
C ILE A 78 14.91 -14.96 9.40
N ILE A 79 14.00 -14.84 10.38
CA ILE A 79 14.34 -14.26 11.70
C ILE A 79 15.46 -15.07 12.36
N LYS A 80 15.35 -16.40 12.32
CA LYS A 80 16.34 -17.29 12.91
C LYS A 80 17.69 -17.18 12.22
N ASP A 81 17.73 -17.11 10.88
CA ASP A 81 18.96 -16.95 10.11
C ASP A 81 19.67 -15.64 10.48
N ILE A 82 18.94 -14.52 10.47
CA ILE A 82 19.48 -13.20 10.83
C ILE A 82 20.04 -13.20 12.26
N ILE A 83 19.30 -13.76 13.22
CA ILE A 83 19.74 -13.84 14.63
C ILE A 83 20.98 -14.72 14.76
N SER A 84 20.99 -15.88 14.11
CA SER A 84 22.10 -16.85 14.19
C SER A 84 23.40 -16.31 13.56
N LEU A 85 23.29 -15.38 12.62
CA LEU A 85 24.42 -14.70 11.97
C LEU A 85 24.83 -13.39 12.65
N SER A 86 24.17 -13.01 13.75
CA SER A 86 24.37 -11.73 14.44
C SER A 86 24.68 -11.93 15.93
N HIS A 87 25.01 -10.84 16.63
CA HIS A 87 25.33 -10.84 18.06
C HIS A 87 24.31 -10.07 18.90
N PHE A 88 23.03 -10.41 18.75
CA PHE A 88 21.97 -9.71 19.48
C PHE A 88 21.87 -10.16 20.93
N GLN A 89 21.54 -9.20 21.80
CA GLN A 89 21.21 -9.37 23.21
C GLN A 89 19.78 -8.89 23.51
N TYR A 90 19.16 -8.22 22.52
CA TYR A 90 17.80 -7.72 22.60
C TYR A 90 17.13 -7.82 21.23
N CYS A 91 16.15 -8.70 21.09
CA CYS A 91 15.30 -8.77 19.89
C CYS A 91 13.88 -8.32 20.20
N VAL A 92 13.32 -7.47 19.34
CA VAL A 92 11.89 -7.15 19.34
C VAL A 92 11.30 -7.61 18.02
N VAL A 93 10.20 -8.34 18.05
CA VAL A 93 9.45 -8.74 16.85
C VAL A 93 8.08 -8.08 16.91
N ILE A 94 7.84 -7.20 15.95
CA ILE A 94 6.58 -6.52 15.75
C ILE A 94 5.90 -7.15 14.55
N THR A 95 4.77 -7.81 14.77
CA THR A 95 3.95 -8.37 13.70
C THR A 95 2.71 -7.51 13.47
N THR A 96 2.31 -7.36 12.22
CA THR A 96 1.01 -6.73 11.89
C THR A 96 -0.16 -7.72 11.95
N VAL A 97 0.11 -9.01 12.18
CA VAL A 97 -0.89 -10.05 12.27
C VAL A 97 -1.36 -10.18 13.72
N ALA A 98 -2.66 -10.10 13.95
CA ALA A 98 -3.23 -10.19 15.29
C ALA A 98 -3.02 -11.59 15.90
N HIS A 99 -2.81 -11.64 17.22
CA HIS A 99 -2.60 -12.89 17.96
C HIS A 99 -3.68 -13.95 17.70
N SER A 100 -4.95 -13.53 17.64
CA SER A 100 -6.08 -14.41 17.32
C SER A 100 -5.96 -15.11 15.95
N VAL A 101 -5.30 -14.48 14.99
CA VAL A 101 -5.01 -15.08 13.68
C VAL A 101 -3.87 -16.09 13.78
N HIS A 102 -2.86 -15.84 14.62
CA HIS A 102 -1.83 -16.84 14.89
C HIS A 102 -2.40 -18.09 15.59
N LEU A 103 -3.36 -17.91 16.51
CA LEU A 103 -4.09 -19.03 17.12
C LEU A 103 -4.86 -19.83 16.05
N ALA A 104 -5.61 -19.14 15.19
CA ALA A 104 -6.35 -19.77 14.09
C ALA A 104 -5.42 -20.54 13.14
N ALA A 105 -4.26 -19.98 12.79
CA ALA A 105 -3.26 -20.64 11.94
C ALA A 105 -2.62 -21.89 12.58
N ASN A 106 -2.76 -22.05 13.89
CA ASN A 106 -2.33 -23.23 14.65
C ASN A 106 -3.52 -24.11 15.07
N SER A 107 -4.69 -23.93 14.45
CA SER A 107 -5.92 -24.69 14.73
C SER A 107 -6.40 -24.61 16.18
N VAL A 108 -6.06 -23.52 16.87
CA VAL A 108 -6.54 -23.24 18.22
C VAL A 108 -7.80 -22.40 18.12
N THR A 109 -8.93 -22.98 18.53
CA THR A 109 -10.27 -22.37 18.43
C THR A 109 -10.75 -21.70 19.72
N ALA A 110 -10.05 -21.93 20.84
CA ALA A 110 -10.39 -21.35 22.13
C ALA A 110 -9.78 -19.95 22.28
N GLU A 111 -10.53 -19.03 22.87
CA GLU A 111 -9.95 -17.80 23.42
C GLU A 111 -9.01 -18.21 24.55
N MET A 112 -7.72 -17.86 24.41
CA MET A 112 -6.72 -18.05 25.45
C MET A 112 -6.47 -16.71 26.11
N ASP A 113 -6.38 -16.71 27.44
CA ASP A 113 -5.89 -15.55 28.17
C ASP A 113 -4.40 -15.32 27.86
N GLY A 114 -3.98 -14.05 27.81
CA GLY A 114 -2.59 -13.67 27.49
C GLY A 114 -2.25 -13.79 26.01
N ASN A 115 -0.94 -13.83 25.70
CA ASN A 115 -0.46 -13.96 24.32
C ASN A 115 0.48 -15.16 24.17
N PRO A 116 0.00 -16.40 24.40
CA PRO A 116 0.87 -17.59 24.50
C PRO A 116 1.74 -17.84 23.26
N VAL A 117 1.23 -17.58 22.04
CA VAL A 117 2.03 -17.70 20.82
C VAL A 117 3.19 -16.71 20.79
N PHE A 118 3.00 -15.49 21.31
CA PHE A 118 4.04 -14.47 21.36
C PHE A 118 5.05 -14.79 22.46
N GLU A 119 4.59 -15.19 23.65
CA GLU A 119 5.44 -15.65 24.76
C GLU A 119 6.33 -16.84 24.34
N GLN A 120 5.77 -17.86 23.68
CA GLN A 120 6.55 -18.98 23.13
C GLN A 120 7.55 -18.53 22.05
N PHE A 121 7.25 -17.48 21.30
CA PHE A 121 8.16 -16.95 20.31
C PHE A 121 9.29 -16.13 20.96
N GLU A 122 9.01 -15.42 22.07
CA GLU A 122 10.02 -14.76 22.89
C GLU A 122 11.05 -15.76 23.45
N GLU A 123 10.59 -16.90 23.95
CA GLU A 123 11.47 -17.99 24.40
C GLU A 123 12.39 -18.46 23.26
N LYS A 124 11.84 -18.71 22.07
CA LYS A 124 12.62 -19.11 20.88
C LYS A 124 13.65 -18.06 20.47
N LEU A 125 13.31 -16.78 20.55
CA LEU A 125 14.25 -15.69 20.25
C LEU A 125 15.43 -15.74 21.22
N CYS A 126 15.19 -15.93 22.52
CA CYS A 126 16.24 -16.08 23.52
C CYS A 126 17.10 -17.33 23.29
N GLU A 127 16.48 -18.45 22.90
CA GLU A 127 17.20 -19.67 22.49
C GLU A 127 18.12 -19.41 21.29
N TRP A 128 17.63 -18.74 20.24
CA TRP A 128 18.43 -18.45 19.04
C TRP A 128 19.54 -17.43 19.29
N MET A 129 19.35 -16.47 20.18
CA MET A 129 20.42 -15.58 20.64
C MET A 129 21.45 -16.31 21.54
N GLY A 130 21.16 -17.55 21.96
CA GLY A 130 22.08 -18.40 22.73
C GLY A 130 22.14 -18.11 24.22
N ASN A 131 21.25 -17.27 24.77
CA ASN A 131 21.22 -16.95 26.19
C ASN A 131 19.82 -16.56 26.66
N MET A 132 19.27 -17.35 27.59
CA MET A 132 17.94 -17.13 28.16
C MET A 132 17.83 -15.88 29.04
N ASN A 133 18.95 -15.25 29.41
CA ASN A 133 18.97 -13.97 30.14
C ASN A 133 18.88 -12.75 29.21
N TYR A 134 18.91 -12.94 27.90
CA TYR A 134 18.69 -11.87 26.94
C TYR A 134 17.22 -11.46 26.87
N THR A 135 16.96 -10.31 26.25
CA THR A 135 15.62 -9.74 26.18
C THR A 135 14.98 -10.06 24.83
N ALA A 136 13.82 -10.69 24.87
CA ALA A 136 12.96 -10.84 23.70
C ALA A 136 11.59 -10.22 23.99
N GLU A 137 11.03 -9.53 22.99
CA GLU A 137 9.66 -9.03 23.05
C GLU A 137 8.96 -9.31 21.73
N VAL A 138 7.71 -9.79 21.79
CA VAL A 138 6.89 -10.04 20.61
C VAL A 138 5.55 -9.34 20.80
N MET A 139 5.18 -8.48 19.84
CA MET A 139 3.95 -7.71 19.95
C MET A 139 3.24 -7.49 18.62
N HIS A 140 1.92 -7.36 18.72
CA HIS A 140 1.06 -7.01 17.59
C HIS A 140 0.91 -5.48 17.48
N VAL A 141 1.24 -4.95 16.31
CA VAL A 141 1.02 -3.55 15.94
C VAL A 141 0.48 -3.51 14.51
N PRO A 142 -0.77 -3.06 14.27
CA PRO A 142 -1.42 -3.16 12.95
C PRO A 142 -0.95 -2.09 11.95
N ALA A 143 0.37 -2.00 11.73
CA ALA A 143 1.06 -1.01 10.89
C ALA A 143 0.91 -1.31 9.39
N VAL A 144 -0.33 -1.42 8.91
CA VAL A 144 -0.66 -1.88 7.55
C VAL A 144 -1.31 -0.82 6.67
N PHE A 145 -1.67 0.33 7.25
CA PHE A 145 -2.35 1.41 6.53
C PHE A 145 -1.35 2.40 5.96
N ALA A 146 -1.46 2.65 4.66
CA ALA A 146 -0.77 3.71 3.93
C ALA A 146 -1.72 4.92 3.76
N PRO A 147 -1.51 6.03 4.49
CA PRO A 147 -2.35 7.22 4.38
C PRO A 147 -1.96 8.05 3.15
N VAL A 148 -2.51 7.69 2.00
CA VAL A 148 -2.20 8.36 0.73
C VAL A 148 -2.83 9.75 0.65
N SER A 149 -3.94 10.00 1.36
CA SER A 149 -4.51 11.34 1.51
C SER A 149 -5.26 11.49 2.83
N GLN A 150 -5.76 12.69 3.12
CA GLN A 150 -6.61 12.94 4.30
C GLN A 150 -7.89 12.10 4.35
N GLN A 151 -8.34 11.57 3.22
CA GLN A 151 -9.60 10.80 3.06
C GLN A 151 -9.39 9.40 2.47
N LEU A 152 -8.14 9.04 2.15
CA LEU A 152 -7.80 7.80 1.48
C LEU A 152 -6.74 7.02 2.26
N LEU A 153 -7.15 5.86 2.80
CA LEU A 153 -6.24 4.85 3.32
C LEU A 153 -6.18 3.66 2.37
N LEU A 154 -4.97 3.25 2.04
CA LEU A 154 -4.71 2.00 1.34
C LEU A 154 -4.16 0.97 2.32
N THR A 155 -4.30 -0.31 1.98
CA THR A 155 -3.74 -1.43 2.74
C THR A 155 -2.84 -2.31 1.86
N PRO A 156 -1.57 -1.91 1.62
CA PRO A 156 -0.66 -2.62 0.72
C PRO A 156 -0.46 -4.10 1.09
N VAL A 157 -0.55 -4.43 2.38
CA VAL A 157 -0.48 -5.81 2.91
C VAL A 157 -1.57 -6.71 2.32
N PHE A 158 -2.75 -6.16 2.01
CA PHE A 158 -3.88 -6.89 1.43
C PHE A 158 -4.05 -6.63 -0.07
N ALA A 159 -3.02 -6.12 -0.75
CA ALA A 159 -3.09 -5.79 -2.18
C ALA A 159 -3.26 -7.00 -3.10
N HIS A 160 -3.14 -8.23 -2.60
CA HIS A 160 -3.41 -9.44 -3.37
C HIS A 160 -4.82 -9.99 -3.15
N LEU A 161 -5.53 -9.52 -2.11
CA LEU A 161 -6.88 -9.96 -1.79
C LEU A 161 -7.83 -9.52 -2.91
N PHE A 162 -8.49 -10.48 -3.55
CA PHE A 162 -9.42 -10.24 -4.66
C PHE A 162 -10.75 -10.95 -4.44
N PRO A 163 -11.87 -10.40 -4.93
CA PRO A 163 -13.14 -11.12 -4.88
C PRO A 163 -13.07 -12.46 -5.61
N LEU A 164 -13.76 -13.46 -5.06
CA LEU A 164 -13.89 -14.77 -5.67
C LEU A 164 -14.51 -14.67 -7.07
N LEU A 165 -13.99 -15.47 -8.00
CA LEU A 165 -14.45 -15.60 -9.37
C LEU A 165 -15.05 -16.99 -9.62
N LEU A 166 -15.73 -17.18 -10.75
CA LEU A 166 -16.32 -18.47 -11.12
C LEU A 166 -15.31 -19.64 -11.11
N PRO A 167 -14.05 -19.47 -11.57
CA PRO A 167 -13.05 -20.54 -11.47
C PRO A 167 -12.74 -20.94 -10.02
N ASP A 168 -12.84 -20.02 -9.05
CA ASP A 168 -12.65 -20.33 -7.63
C ASP A 168 -13.81 -21.20 -7.12
N LEU A 169 -15.04 -20.93 -7.58
CA LEU A 169 -16.21 -21.76 -7.29
C LEU A 169 -16.02 -23.21 -7.79
N ASP A 170 -15.49 -23.36 -9.01
CA ASP A 170 -15.19 -24.68 -9.59
C ASP A 170 -14.14 -25.41 -8.76
N ALA A 171 -13.06 -24.74 -8.36
CA ALA A 171 -12.02 -25.30 -7.50
C ALA A 171 -12.56 -25.73 -6.12
N LEU A 172 -13.44 -24.92 -5.52
CA LEU A 172 -14.12 -25.25 -4.27
C LEU A 172 -15.05 -26.47 -4.40
N ASN A 173 -15.75 -26.57 -5.52
CA ASN A 173 -16.69 -27.66 -5.80
C ASN A 173 -16.00 -28.96 -6.23
N ALA A 174 -14.78 -28.91 -6.74
CA ALA A 174 -14.03 -30.08 -7.21
C ALA A 174 -13.88 -31.16 -6.13
N LYS A 175 -13.72 -30.75 -4.86
CA LYS A 175 -13.56 -31.66 -3.71
C LYS A 175 -14.89 -32.01 -3.02
N ARG A 176 -16.03 -31.53 -3.52
CA ARG A 176 -17.34 -31.68 -2.88
C ARG A 176 -18.19 -32.75 -3.58
N PRO A 177 -18.93 -33.58 -2.81
CA PRO A 177 -19.99 -34.42 -3.36
C PRO A 177 -21.00 -33.56 -4.12
N GLU A 178 -21.55 -34.08 -5.22
CA GLU A 178 -22.44 -33.33 -6.13
C GLU A 178 -23.60 -32.62 -5.40
N LYS A 179 -24.24 -33.30 -4.46
CA LYS A 179 -25.35 -32.76 -3.64
C LYS A 179 -24.97 -31.62 -2.68
N LYS A 180 -23.67 -31.42 -2.41
CA LYS A 180 -23.13 -30.39 -1.50
C LYS A 180 -22.35 -29.30 -2.23
N ARG A 181 -22.40 -29.29 -3.56
CA ARG A 181 -21.77 -28.24 -4.38
C ARG A 181 -22.54 -26.94 -4.22
N PHE A 182 -21.80 -25.84 -4.22
CA PHE A 182 -22.36 -24.51 -4.27
C PHE A 182 -22.89 -24.21 -5.67
N GLY A 183 -24.10 -23.66 -5.75
CA GLY A 183 -24.68 -23.22 -7.02
C GLY A 183 -24.11 -21.89 -7.49
N ASN A 184 -23.86 -20.96 -6.56
CA ASN A 184 -23.33 -19.63 -6.84
C ASN A 184 -22.27 -19.21 -5.82
N LEU A 185 -21.46 -18.21 -6.16
CA LEU A 185 -20.49 -17.59 -5.24
C LEU A 185 -21.15 -17.00 -3.99
N VAL A 186 -22.39 -16.55 -4.10
CA VAL A 186 -23.21 -16.03 -2.99
C VAL A 186 -23.45 -17.08 -1.90
N ASP A 187 -23.39 -18.36 -2.24
CA ASP A 187 -23.67 -19.47 -1.31
C ASP A 187 -22.42 -19.92 -0.54
N VAL A 188 -21.24 -19.40 -0.91
CA VAL A 188 -19.96 -19.75 -0.29
C VAL A 188 -19.83 -19.10 1.08
N ASP A 189 -19.56 -19.90 2.10
CA ASP A 189 -19.27 -19.46 3.48
C ASP A 189 -17.76 -19.42 3.78
N THR A 190 -17.37 -18.74 4.87
CA THR A 190 -15.96 -18.60 5.29
C THR A 190 -15.26 -19.94 5.48
N ASN A 191 -15.92 -20.90 6.13
CA ASN A 191 -15.31 -22.21 6.49
C ASN A 191 -15.02 -23.07 5.25
N SER A 192 -15.67 -22.73 4.15
CA SER A 192 -15.54 -23.41 2.87
C SER A 192 -14.36 -22.91 2.04
N LEU A 193 -13.74 -21.78 2.41
CA LEU A 193 -12.59 -21.20 1.72
C LEU A 193 -11.28 -21.95 2.05
N PRO A 194 -10.24 -21.82 1.21
CA PRO A 194 -8.89 -22.24 1.58
C PRO A 194 -8.43 -21.58 2.88
N VAL A 195 -7.65 -22.32 3.70
CA VAL A 195 -7.21 -21.85 5.03
C VAL A 195 -6.44 -20.54 4.92
N GLU A 196 -5.59 -20.39 3.91
CA GLU A 196 -4.81 -19.19 3.66
C GLU A 196 -5.71 -17.97 3.48
N LEU A 197 -6.77 -18.09 2.67
CA LEU A 197 -7.73 -17.02 2.43
C LEU A 197 -8.57 -16.71 3.68
N GLN A 198 -8.94 -17.73 4.47
CA GLN A 198 -9.61 -17.52 5.75
C GLN A 198 -8.75 -16.68 6.70
N LEU A 199 -7.44 -16.95 6.77
CA LEU A 199 -6.50 -16.21 7.62
C LEU A 199 -6.31 -14.77 7.14
N GLU A 200 -6.32 -14.52 5.83
CA GLU A 200 -6.25 -13.17 5.28
C GLU A 200 -7.50 -12.35 5.59
N ILE A 201 -8.68 -12.93 5.45
CA ILE A 201 -9.96 -12.29 5.80
C ILE A 201 -9.99 -11.96 7.30
N LYS A 202 -9.55 -12.90 8.15
CA LYS A 202 -9.43 -12.71 9.60
C LYS A 202 -8.46 -11.60 9.95
N SER A 203 -7.31 -11.55 9.27
CA SER A 203 -6.30 -10.50 9.43
C SER A 203 -6.86 -9.13 9.07
N LEU A 204 -7.54 -9.02 7.93
CA LEU A 204 -8.17 -7.77 7.51
C LEU A 204 -9.25 -7.32 8.50
N ALA A 205 -10.12 -8.23 8.93
CA ALA A 205 -11.16 -7.93 9.92
C ALA A 205 -10.56 -7.45 11.25
N ALA A 206 -9.47 -8.06 11.72
CA ALA A 206 -8.76 -7.64 12.94
C ALA A 206 -8.15 -6.24 12.79
N VAL A 207 -7.52 -5.94 11.65
CA VAL A 207 -6.95 -4.63 11.35
C VAL A 207 -8.03 -3.54 11.32
N LEU A 208 -9.15 -3.78 10.63
CA LEU A 208 -10.28 -2.85 10.60
C LEU A 208 -10.86 -2.65 12.01
N ASN A 209 -10.97 -3.73 12.78
CA ASN A 209 -11.38 -3.65 14.17
C ASN A 209 -10.46 -2.75 15.00
N SER A 210 -9.14 -2.89 14.90
CA SER A 210 -8.19 -2.01 15.60
C SER A 210 -8.34 -0.55 15.22
N MET A 211 -8.63 -0.25 13.95
CA MET A 211 -8.90 1.11 13.49
C MET A 211 -10.18 1.67 14.13
N PHE A 212 -11.28 0.92 14.13
CA PHE A 212 -12.53 1.36 14.77
C PHE A 212 -12.40 1.52 16.28
N GLU A 213 -11.59 0.68 16.93
CA GLU A 213 -11.26 0.81 18.35
C GLU A 213 -10.53 2.11 18.64
N ALA A 214 -9.46 2.41 17.89
CA ALA A 214 -8.71 3.66 18.04
C ALA A 214 -9.57 4.90 17.75
N ALA A 215 -10.53 4.80 16.83
CA ALA A 215 -11.47 5.86 16.52
C ALA A 215 -12.67 5.93 17.49
N GLY A 216 -12.77 5.04 18.48
CA GLY A 216 -13.92 4.96 19.39
C GLY A 216 -15.25 4.83 18.64
N THR A 217 -15.27 4.04 17.56
CA THR A 217 -16.37 4.00 16.59
C THR A 217 -17.10 2.66 16.61
N ARG A 218 -18.43 2.73 16.63
CA ARG A 218 -19.32 1.62 16.30
C ARG A 218 -19.61 1.64 14.80
N GLU A 219 -19.17 0.60 14.13
CA GLU A 219 -19.44 0.37 12.72
C GLU A 219 -20.78 -0.33 12.48
N GLU A 220 -21.48 0.06 11.42
CA GLU A 220 -22.59 -0.64 10.80
C GLU A 220 -22.16 -1.08 9.40
N SER A 221 -22.12 -2.39 9.16
CA SER A 221 -21.51 -2.95 7.94
C SER A 221 -22.56 -3.29 6.88
N PHE A 222 -22.34 -2.81 5.67
CA PHE A 222 -23.07 -3.14 4.46
C PHE A 222 -22.11 -3.81 3.47
N ALA A 223 -22.60 -4.77 2.68
CA ALA A 223 -21.76 -5.51 1.74
C ALA A 223 -22.45 -5.66 0.38
N VAL A 224 -21.68 -5.41 -0.67
CA VAL A 224 -22.09 -5.55 -2.07
C VAL A 224 -21.10 -6.49 -2.77
N GLY A 225 -21.47 -7.77 -2.83
CA GLY A 225 -20.67 -8.83 -3.44
C GLY A 225 -20.42 -10.01 -2.49
N PRO A 226 -20.16 -11.22 -3.02
CA PRO A 226 -19.92 -12.42 -2.21
C PRO A 226 -18.75 -12.28 -1.23
N MET A 227 -17.60 -11.78 -1.68
CA MET A 227 -16.40 -11.70 -0.85
C MET A 227 -16.56 -10.62 0.23
N SER A 228 -17.13 -9.48 -0.14
CA SER A 228 -17.49 -8.40 0.77
C SER A 228 -18.42 -8.87 1.89
N ARG A 229 -19.37 -9.78 1.60
CA ARG A 229 -20.26 -10.34 2.62
C ARG A 229 -19.50 -11.21 3.61
N ILE A 230 -18.57 -12.02 3.12
CA ILE A 230 -17.72 -12.86 3.98
C ILE A 230 -16.86 -11.98 4.89
N ILE A 231 -16.20 -10.95 4.35
CA ILE A 231 -15.37 -10.00 5.13
C ILE A 231 -16.22 -9.25 6.17
N ALA A 232 -17.38 -8.71 5.76
CA ALA A 232 -18.30 -8.03 6.67
C ALA A 232 -18.83 -8.96 7.76
N GLY A 233 -19.10 -10.23 7.43
CA GLY A 233 -19.51 -11.26 8.38
C GLY A 233 -18.42 -11.58 9.40
N GLU A 234 -17.17 -11.76 8.95
CA GLU A 234 -16.02 -11.97 9.85
C GLU A 234 -15.84 -10.78 10.79
N LEU A 235 -15.85 -9.55 10.26
CA LEU A 235 -15.79 -8.33 11.08
C LEU A 235 -16.95 -8.28 12.08
N ALA A 236 -18.19 -8.52 11.66
CA ALA A 236 -19.36 -8.51 12.53
C ALA A 236 -19.27 -9.57 13.65
N SER A 237 -18.66 -10.71 13.38
CA SER A 237 -18.43 -11.78 14.37
C SER A 237 -17.22 -11.55 15.28
N HIS A 238 -16.42 -10.50 15.03
CA HIS A 238 -15.16 -10.28 15.74
C HIS A 238 -15.34 -10.13 17.26
N PRO A 239 -14.80 -11.04 18.10
CA PRO A 239 -15.12 -11.10 19.53
C PRO A 239 -14.74 -9.83 20.29
N GLN A 240 -13.55 -9.27 20.02
CA GLN A 240 -13.02 -8.07 20.70
C GLN A 240 -13.86 -6.81 20.41
N ALA A 241 -14.70 -6.81 19.37
CA ALA A 241 -15.54 -5.67 19.01
C ALA A 241 -16.82 -5.56 19.87
N LYS A 242 -17.22 -6.63 20.58
CA LYS A 242 -18.53 -6.70 21.27
C LYS A 242 -18.75 -5.58 22.28
N THR A 243 -17.75 -5.29 23.10
CA THR A 243 -17.82 -4.23 24.11
C THR A 243 -17.85 -2.86 23.46
N ARG A 244 -16.92 -2.60 22.51
CA ARG A 244 -16.86 -1.33 21.77
C ARG A 244 -18.20 -1.00 21.11
N ARG A 245 -18.84 -1.94 20.42
CA ARG A 245 -20.11 -1.69 19.72
C ARG A 245 -21.27 -1.29 20.63
N LYS A 246 -21.18 -1.57 21.94
CA LYS A 246 -22.18 -1.15 22.93
C LYS A 246 -21.90 0.25 23.48
N THR A 247 -20.63 0.62 23.64
CA THR A 247 -20.22 1.80 24.42
C THR A 247 -19.59 2.90 23.58
N ALA A 248 -19.24 2.64 22.32
CA ALA A 248 -18.55 3.59 21.47
C ALA A 248 -19.35 4.90 21.27
N PRO A 249 -18.71 6.07 21.43
CA PRO A 249 -19.36 7.36 21.25
C PRO A 249 -19.68 7.67 19.79
N ASN A 250 -18.85 7.21 18.85
CA ASN A 250 -18.98 7.51 17.43
C ASN A 250 -19.72 6.39 16.69
N LYS A 251 -20.40 6.72 15.60
CA LYS A 251 -21.04 5.76 14.70
C LYS A 251 -20.58 6.00 13.27
N ALA A 252 -20.37 4.93 12.52
CA ALA A 252 -20.03 5.00 11.11
C ALA A 252 -20.71 3.87 10.34
N SER A 253 -21.14 4.16 9.11
CA SER A 253 -21.56 3.13 8.16
C SER A 253 -20.38 2.76 7.28
N VAL A 254 -20.13 1.46 7.12
CA VAL A 254 -19.03 0.92 6.32
C VAL A 254 -19.62 0.10 5.20
N ILE A 255 -19.22 0.40 3.96
CA ILE A 255 -19.69 -0.33 2.79
C ILE A 255 -18.52 -1.11 2.19
N PHE A 256 -18.62 -2.44 2.23
CA PHE A 256 -17.70 -3.35 1.54
C PHE A 256 -18.22 -3.59 0.13
N VAL A 257 -17.38 -3.37 -0.88
CA VAL A 257 -17.77 -3.52 -2.30
C VAL A 257 -16.76 -4.40 -3.01
N ASP A 258 -17.22 -5.48 -3.62
CA ASP A 258 -16.38 -6.33 -4.45
C ASP A 258 -16.00 -5.57 -5.73
N ARG A 259 -14.72 -5.53 -6.07
CA ARG A 259 -14.24 -4.88 -7.31
C ARG A 259 -14.90 -5.47 -8.57
N THR A 260 -15.37 -6.70 -8.52
CA THR A 260 -16.11 -7.37 -9.61
C THR A 260 -17.42 -6.66 -9.95
N MET A 261 -17.97 -5.84 -9.05
CA MET A 261 -19.16 -5.02 -9.30
C MET A 261 -18.91 -3.85 -10.25
N ASP A 262 -17.65 -3.42 -10.40
CA ASP A 262 -17.24 -2.39 -11.35
C ASP A 262 -15.87 -2.76 -11.93
N LEU A 263 -15.80 -3.65 -12.91
CA LEU A 263 -14.52 -3.88 -13.61
C LEU A 263 -14.20 -2.75 -14.59
N THR A 264 -15.23 -2.10 -15.13
CA THR A 264 -15.13 -1.03 -16.13
C THR A 264 -14.36 0.17 -15.63
N GLY A 265 -14.67 0.67 -14.43
CA GLY A 265 -14.00 1.81 -13.83
C GLY A 265 -12.52 1.59 -13.54
N ALA A 266 -12.10 0.32 -13.31
CA ALA A 266 -10.72 0.00 -13.00
C ALA A 266 -9.83 -0.02 -14.26
N VAL A 267 -10.37 -0.48 -15.38
CA VAL A 267 -9.61 -0.68 -16.63
C VAL A 267 -9.82 0.43 -17.65
N GLY A 268 -10.80 1.29 -17.41
CA GLY A 268 -11.22 2.34 -18.32
C GLY A 268 -10.28 3.53 -18.45
N HIS A 269 -10.52 4.36 -19.46
CA HIS A 269 -9.80 5.62 -19.72
C HIS A 269 -10.66 6.86 -19.38
N HIS A 270 -11.82 6.64 -18.76
CA HIS A 270 -12.80 7.68 -18.40
C HIS A 270 -12.37 8.55 -17.22
N GLY A 271 -11.34 8.12 -16.48
CA GLY A 271 -10.63 8.92 -15.52
C GLY A 271 -10.01 10.19 -16.11
N ASP A 272 -10.46 11.35 -15.67
CA ASP A 272 -9.86 12.65 -16.05
C ASP A 272 -9.00 13.25 -14.94
N ASN A 273 -8.56 12.43 -13.97
CA ASN A 273 -7.68 12.85 -12.89
C ASN A 273 -6.20 12.76 -13.33
N LEU A 274 -5.38 13.75 -12.95
CA LEU A 274 -3.95 13.75 -13.25
C LEU A 274 -3.22 12.58 -12.58
N VAL A 275 -3.47 12.33 -11.30
CA VAL A 275 -2.85 11.24 -10.53
C VAL A 275 -3.22 9.90 -11.13
N GLU A 276 -4.43 9.71 -11.61
CA GLU A 276 -4.83 8.46 -12.25
C GLU A 276 -4.03 8.17 -13.51
N LYS A 277 -3.75 9.19 -14.33
CA LYS A 277 -2.89 9.08 -15.52
C LYS A 277 -1.44 8.80 -15.13
N ILE A 278 -0.91 9.51 -14.14
CA ILE A 278 0.44 9.29 -13.60
C ILE A 278 0.57 7.85 -13.13
N LEU A 279 -0.34 7.48 -12.21
CA LEU A 279 -0.41 6.15 -11.66
C LEU A 279 -0.45 5.20 -12.80
N THR A 280 -1.38 5.25 -13.76
CA THR A 280 -1.54 4.27 -14.87
C THR A 280 -0.31 4.07 -15.75
N VAL A 281 0.44 5.14 -16.02
CA VAL A 281 1.39 5.16 -17.13
C VAL A 281 2.84 4.96 -16.67
N LEU A 282 3.20 5.50 -15.51
CA LEU A 282 4.54 5.33 -14.94
C LEU A 282 4.72 3.94 -14.35
N GLU A 283 5.95 3.55 -14.07
CA GLU A 283 6.26 2.21 -13.55
C GLU A 283 6.13 2.17 -12.03
N PRO A 284 5.78 1.02 -11.43
CA PRO A 284 5.75 0.89 -9.98
C PRO A 284 7.11 1.20 -9.35
N LEU A 285 7.09 1.83 -8.17
CA LEU A 285 8.31 1.96 -7.37
C LEU A 285 8.73 0.55 -6.91
N PRO A 286 10.02 0.15 -7.03
CA PRO A 286 10.46 -1.17 -6.60
C PRO A 286 10.05 -1.48 -5.15
N GLY A 287 9.55 -2.69 -4.91
CA GLY A 287 9.03 -3.11 -3.60
C GLY A 287 7.64 -2.56 -3.24
N HIS A 288 7.04 -1.68 -4.05
CA HIS A 288 5.75 -1.05 -3.79
C HIS A 288 4.67 -1.48 -4.79
N VAL A 289 3.41 -1.42 -4.36
CA VAL A 289 2.22 -1.65 -5.23
C VAL A 289 1.33 -0.41 -5.36
N THR A 290 1.51 0.59 -4.50
CA THR A 290 0.70 1.81 -4.41
C THR A 290 1.41 3.07 -4.90
N ASP A 291 2.73 3.04 -5.08
CA ASP A 291 3.53 4.18 -5.53
C ASP A 291 4.25 3.86 -6.86
N ILE A 292 4.71 4.90 -7.55
CA ILE A 292 5.42 4.82 -8.83
C ILE A 292 6.85 5.33 -8.72
N GLN A 293 7.71 4.86 -9.60
CA GLN A 293 9.04 5.41 -9.76
C GLN A 293 9.01 6.67 -10.62
N VAL A 294 9.58 7.74 -10.09
CA VAL A 294 9.81 9.00 -10.81
C VAL A 294 11.26 9.03 -11.27
N ASP A 295 11.51 9.16 -12.57
CA ASP A 295 12.87 9.33 -13.07
C ASP A 295 13.45 10.69 -12.65
N MET A 296 14.52 10.66 -11.85
CA MET A 296 15.14 11.86 -11.27
C MET A 296 16.24 12.45 -12.17
N LEU A 297 16.53 11.86 -13.33
CA LEU A 297 17.68 12.22 -14.17
C LEU A 297 17.75 13.71 -14.51
N GLU A 298 16.60 14.32 -14.79
CA GLU A 298 16.46 15.75 -15.15
C GLU A 298 16.97 16.72 -14.07
N LEU A 299 17.07 16.27 -12.81
CA LEU A 299 17.59 17.07 -11.68
C LEU A 299 19.09 16.86 -11.45
N THR A 300 19.72 15.95 -12.19
CA THR A 300 21.12 15.57 -12.01
C THR A 300 21.98 16.06 -13.16
N SER A 301 23.30 15.97 -12.97
CA SER A 301 24.25 16.16 -14.06
C SER A 301 24.62 14.89 -14.82
N LEU A 302 23.96 13.77 -14.51
CA LEU A 302 24.20 12.49 -15.14
C LEU A 302 23.68 12.48 -16.59
N GLN A 303 24.41 11.82 -17.47
CA GLN A 303 23.99 11.55 -18.84
C GLN A 303 23.41 10.15 -18.92
N ARG A 304 22.31 9.98 -19.65
CA ARG A 304 21.72 8.66 -19.85
C ARG A 304 22.63 7.82 -20.75
N THR A 305 23.25 6.80 -20.17
CA THR A 305 24.08 5.82 -20.86
C THR A 305 23.59 4.41 -20.53
N PRO A 306 23.86 3.39 -21.36
CA PRO A 306 23.48 2.01 -21.06
C PRO A 306 24.00 1.52 -19.70
N HIS A 307 25.13 2.06 -19.24
CA HIS A 307 25.77 1.74 -17.96
C HIS A 307 25.28 2.59 -16.79
N SER A 308 24.50 3.66 -17.03
CA SER A 308 23.94 4.50 -15.96
C SER A 308 22.59 3.99 -15.43
N ASN A 309 22.07 2.91 -16.01
CA ASN A 309 20.88 2.24 -15.50
C ASN A 309 21.19 1.76 -14.07
N ASN A 310 20.36 2.16 -13.09
CA ASN A 310 20.47 1.87 -11.66
C ASN A 310 21.52 2.68 -10.86
N ILE A 311 22.17 3.69 -11.43
CA ILE A 311 23.05 4.59 -10.64
C ILE A 311 22.21 5.58 -9.81
N LEU A 312 21.07 6.00 -10.34
CA LEU A 312 20.21 7.00 -9.73
C LEU A 312 19.01 6.33 -9.06
N ALA A 313 18.83 6.58 -7.76
CA ALA A 313 17.65 6.15 -7.05
C ALA A 313 16.40 6.85 -7.62
N PRO A 314 15.29 6.13 -7.83
CA PRO A 314 14.05 6.74 -8.29
C PRO A 314 13.45 7.67 -7.22
N GLY A 315 12.74 8.69 -7.69
CA GLY A 315 11.78 9.42 -6.85
C GLY A 315 10.45 8.67 -6.75
N CYS A 316 9.48 9.29 -6.08
CA CYS A 316 8.22 8.70 -5.66
C CYS A 316 7.11 9.77 -5.53
N LEU A 317 5.85 9.34 -5.38
CA LEU A 317 4.73 10.26 -5.15
C LEU A 317 4.48 10.54 -3.68
N ALA A 318 4.92 9.66 -2.76
CA ALA A 318 4.72 9.91 -1.34
C ALA A 318 5.50 11.14 -0.88
N GLN A 319 4.78 12.16 -0.40
CA GLN A 319 5.36 13.41 0.07
C GLN A 319 4.94 13.68 1.52
N THR A 320 5.62 13.06 2.48
CA THR A 320 5.21 13.10 3.90
C THR A 320 5.85 14.23 4.70
N GLN A 321 6.91 14.86 4.18
CA GLN A 321 7.73 15.83 4.93
C GLN A 321 7.52 17.30 4.50
N SER A 322 7.01 17.55 3.29
CA SER A 322 6.87 18.90 2.74
C SER A 322 5.40 19.33 2.69
N PRO A 323 4.98 20.34 3.47
CA PRO A 323 3.59 20.83 3.44
C PRO A 323 3.16 21.33 2.06
N ALA A 324 4.07 21.95 1.31
CA ALA A 324 3.80 22.42 -0.05
C ALA A 324 3.57 21.25 -1.01
N ALA A 325 4.36 20.18 -0.91
CA ALA A 325 4.19 18.99 -1.73
C ALA A 325 2.92 18.20 -1.34
N GLN A 326 2.57 18.15 -0.05
CA GLN A 326 1.30 17.58 0.43
C GLN A 326 0.09 18.31 -0.14
N ALA A 327 0.09 19.65 -0.07
CA ALA A 327 -1.00 20.46 -0.62
C ALA A 327 -1.13 20.27 -2.14
N LEU A 328 0.00 20.21 -2.86
CA LEU A 328 0.01 19.90 -4.28
C LEU A 328 -0.54 18.50 -4.55
N TRP A 329 -0.10 17.48 -3.82
CA TRP A 329 -0.57 16.10 -3.95
C TRP A 329 -2.08 15.96 -3.74
N GLU A 330 -2.63 16.56 -2.68
CA GLU A 330 -4.07 16.57 -2.40
C GLU A 330 -4.87 17.23 -3.54
N THR A 331 -4.33 18.32 -4.10
CA THR A 331 -4.96 18.99 -5.25
C THR A 331 -4.87 18.12 -6.50
N MET A 332 -3.74 17.46 -6.75
CA MET A 332 -3.58 16.55 -7.88
C MET A 332 -4.55 15.36 -7.78
N LEU A 333 -4.79 14.83 -6.58
CA LEU A 333 -5.70 13.71 -6.32
C LEU A 333 -7.18 14.02 -6.60
N THR A 334 -7.58 15.29 -6.63
CA THR A 334 -8.99 15.67 -6.76
C THR A 334 -9.29 16.50 -8.00
N SER A 335 -8.28 17.14 -8.58
CA SER A 335 -8.42 18.00 -9.76
C SER A 335 -8.49 17.24 -11.07
N LYS A 336 -9.15 17.86 -12.06
CA LYS A 336 -9.11 17.38 -13.44
C LYS A 336 -7.72 17.57 -14.03
N HIS A 337 -7.41 16.82 -15.08
CA HIS A 337 -6.09 16.76 -15.69
C HIS A 337 -5.49 18.14 -16.00
N LYS A 338 -6.26 19.03 -16.66
CA LYS A 338 -5.78 20.36 -17.03
C LYS A 338 -5.51 21.25 -15.81
N GLU A 339 -6.39 21.18 -14.81
CA GLU A 339 -6.29 21.95 -13.56
C GLU A 339 -5.10 21.47 -12.74
N GLY A 340 -4.94 20.15 -12.57
CA GLY A 340 -3.80 19.56 -11.87
C GLY A 340 -2.46 19.92 -12.52
N VAL A 341 -2.37 19.91 -13.85
CA VAL A 341 -1.14 20.32 -14.56
C VAL A 341 -0.85 21.81 -14.35
N MET A 342 -1.88 22.66 -14.35
CA MET A 342 -1.72 24.09 -14.04
C MET A 342 -1.25 24.31 -12.60
N GLU A 343 -1.75 23.51 -11.67
CA GLU A 343 -1.39 23.60 -10.26
C GLU A 343 0.05 23.16 -9.98
N VAL A 344 0.51 22.11 -10.66
CA VAL A 344 1.91 21.70 -10.67
C VAL A 344 2.79 22.84 -11.16
N ARG A 345 2.42 23.47 -12.29
CA ARG A 345 3.14 24.64 -12.80
C ARG A 345 3.19 25.78 -11.78
N ARG A 346 2.05 26.08 -11.12
CA ARG A 346 1.96 27.14 -10.12
C ARG A 346 2.96 26.91 -8.99
N HIS A 347 2.98 25.70 -8.41
CA HIS A 347 3.90 25.36 -7.33
C HIS A 347 5.37 25.39 -7.76
N LEU A 348 5.71 24.88 -8.95
CA LEU A 348 7.08 24.96 -9.47
C LEU A 348 7.55 26.41 -9.63
N VAL A 349 6.68 27.28 -10.15
CA VAL A 349 6.96 28.71 -10.27
C VAL A 349 7.15 29.36 -8.91
N GLU A 350 6.27 29.11 -7.95
CA GLU A 350 6.37 29.67 -6.60
C GLU A 350 7.64 29.23 -5.88
N THR A 351 7.98 27.95 -5.97
CA THR A 351 9.19 27.38 -5.40
C THR A 351 10.45 27.98 -6.02
N ALA A 352 10.50 28.11 -7.35
CA ALA A 352 11.63 28.78 -8.02
C ALA A 352 11.71 30.29 -7.69
N SER A 353 10.57 30.96 -7.52
CA SER A 353 10.54 32.39 -7.16
C SER A 353 11.01 32.63 -5.74
N LYS A 354 10.65 31.75 -4.79
CA LYS A 354 11.14 31.80 -3.40
C LYS A 354 12.66 31.72 -3.33
N GLU A 355 13.26 30.87 -4.17
CA GLU A 355 14.71 30.72 -4.29
C GLU A 355 15.38 31.79 -5.19
N LYS A 356 14.61 32.75 -5.72
CA LYS A 356 15.07 33.83 -6.62
C LYS A 356 15.74 33.31 -7.91
N LEU A 357 15.23 32.20 -8.45
CA LEU A 357 15.76 31.59 -9.67
C LEU A 357 15.27 32.34 -10.92
N PRO A 358 16.03 32.32 -12.04
CA PRO A 358 15.67 33.04 -13.24
C PRO A 358 14.54 32.32 -14.01
N ILE A 359 13.29 32.58 -13.63
CA ILE A 359 12.13 31.96 -14.28
C ILE A 359 11.69 32.77 -15.51
N LYS A 360 11.51 32.07 -16.63
CA LYS A 360 10.86 32.63 -17.82
C LYS A 360 9.40 32.21 -17.84
N MET A 361 8.49 33.13 -17.51
CA MET A 361 7.06 32.88 -17.60
C MET A 361 6.62 32.88 -19.06
N SER A 362 5.92 31.83 -19.49
CA SER A 362 5.20 31.84 -20.77
C SER A 362 3.69 31.71 -20.53
N MET A 363 2.92 32.54 -21.22
CA MET A 363 1.46 32.47 -21.22
C MET A 363 1.02 31.39 -22.21
N GLY A 364 0.12 30.48 -21.80
CA GLY A 364 -0.41 29.44 -22.69
C GLY A 364 -0.52 28.05 -22.06
N ARG A 365 -0.73 27.05 -22.91
CA ARG A 365 -0.85 25.64 -22.52
C ARG A 365 0.45 25.17 -21.87
N VAL A 366 0.32 24.51 -20.73
CA VAL A 366 1.46 23.92 -20.01
C VAL A 366 1.97 22.70 -20.79
N THR A 367 3.25 22.71 -21.15
CA THR A 367 3.92 21.59 -21.84
C THR A 367 4.88 20.88 -20.89
N PRO A 368 5.19 19.60 -21.13
CA PRO A 368 6.19 18.91 -20.32
C PRO A 368 7.58 19.57 -20.38
N GLU A 369 7.98 20.12 -21.53
CA GLU A 369 9.26 20.83 -21.69
C GLU A 369 9.30 22.09 -20.81
N GLN A 370 8.16 22.78 -20.68
CA GLN A 370 8.04 23.93 -19.79
C GLN A 370 8.23 23.51 -18.32
N LEU A 371 7.56 22.44 -17.87
CA LEU A 371 7.73 21.93 -16.51
C LEU A 371 9.18 21.54 -16.23
N CYS A 372 9.80 20.79 -17.15
CA CYS A 372 11.21 20.41 -17.07
C CYS A 372 12.12 21.64 -16.94
N SER A 373 11.87 22.70 -17.73
CA SER A 373 12.70 23.92 -17.68
C SER A 373 12.69 24.59 -16.31
N TYR A 374 11.58 24.53 -15.56
CA TYR A 374 11.51 25.09 -14.20
C TYR A 374 12.25 24.21 -13.19
N MET A 375 12.12 22.89 -13.31
CA MET A 375 12.78 21.93 -12.42
C MET A 375 14.30 21.90 -12.62
N GLN A 376 14.77 22.03 -13.87
CA GLN A 376 16.20 22.09 -14.20
C GLN A 376 16.91 23.31 -13.57
N LEU A 377 16.19 24.36 -13.16
CA LEU A 377 16.77 25.46 -12.40
C LEU A 377 17.34 25.01 -11.04
N PHE A 378 16.91 23.87 -10.51
CA PHE A 378 17.39 23.32 -9.24
C PHE A 378 18.60 22.39 -9.42
N ARG A 379 18.97 22.06 -10.66
CA ARG A 379 20.10 21.18 -10.96
C ARG A 379 21.40 21.74 -10.35
N SER A 380 22.20 20.83 -9.76
CA SER A 380 23.47 21.16 -9.10
C SER A 380 23.34 22.10 -7.89
N ARG A 381 22.17 22.16 -7.24
CA ARG A 381 21.93 22.98 -6.04
C ARG A 381 21.38 22.11 -4.90
N PRO A 382 22.23 21.34 -4.21
CA PRO A 382 21.81 20.28 -3.28
C PRO A 382 20.84 20.76 -2.19
N GLY A 383 21.12 21.89 -1.52
CA GLY A 383 20.25 22.38 -0.45
C GLY A 383 18.85 22.80 -0.91
N MET A 384 18.73 23.32 -2.15
CA MET A 384 17.41 23.65 -2.72
C MET A 384 16.69 22.40 -3.20
N LEU A 385 17.43 21.42 -3.76
CA LEU A 385 16.87 20.13 -4.15
C LEU A 385 16.31 19.40 -2.94
N GLU A 386 17.03 19.37 -1.82
CA GLU A 386 16.58 18.77 -0.57
C GLU A 386 15.32 19.46 -0.04
N SER A 387 15.33 20.79 0.05
CA SER A 387 14.21 21.58 0.59
C SER A 387 12.92 21.46 -0.23
N HIS A 388 13.04 21.27 -1.55
CA HIS A 388 11.90 21.28 -2.48
C HIS A 388 11.68 19.96 -3.20
N CYS A 389 12.34 18.89 -2.76
CA CYS A 389 12.40 17.61 -3.47
C CYS A 389 11.01 17.07 -3.81
N GLY A 390 10.05 17.19 -2.88
CA GLY A 390 8.71 16.66 -3.10
C GLY A 390 7.92 17.36 -4.20
N VAL A 391 7.99 18.69 -4.29
CA VAL A 391 7.33 19.44 -5.37
C VAL A 391 7.99 19.11 -6.71
N LEU A 392 9.31 18.98 -6.73
CA LEU A 392 10.06 18.61 -7.94
C LEU A 392 9.72 17.19 -8.41
N GLN A 393 9.59 16.21 -7.49
CA GLN A 393 9.20 14.84 -7.82
C GLN A 393 7.79 14.77 -8.42
N LEU A 394 6.81 15.48 -7.84
CA LEU A 394 5.45 15.56 -8.40
C LEU A 394 5.43 16.26 -9.77
N GLY A 395 6.28 17.28 -9.95
CA GLY A 395 6.50 17.95 -11.23
C GLY A 395 7.09 17.02 -12.29
N LEU A 396 8.10 16.23 -11.93
CA LEU A 396 8.75 15.26 -12.81
C LEU A 396 7.78 14.14 -13.20
N ALA A 397 7.03 13.59 -12.24
CA ALA A 397 6.00 12.58 -12.51
C ALA A 397 4.97 13.10 -13.53
N THR A 398 4.55 14.36 -13.38
CA THR A 398 3.65 15.04 -14.30
C THR A 398 4.27 15.18 -15.70
N ALA A 399 5.49 15.70 -15.80
CA ALA A 399 6.18 15.90 -17.07
C ALA A 399 6.45 14.57 -17.81
N GLN A 400 6.86 13.53 -17.09
CA GLN A 400 7.09 12.18 -17.63
C GLN A 400 5.80 11.58 -18.15
N THR A 401 4.70 11.72 -17.41
CA THR A 401 3.37 11.25 -17.82
C THR A 401 2.93 11.94 -19.11
N LEU A 402 3.03 13.27 -19.19
CA LEU A 402 2.67 14.04 -20.38
C LEU A 402 3.50 13.68 -21.62
N ARG A 403 4.76 13.27 -21.45
CA ARG A 403 5.66 12.83 -22.53
C ARG A 403 5.45 11.37 -22.92
N HIS A 404 4.73 10.59 -22.12
CA HIS A 404 4.70 9.16 -22.31
C HIS A 404 3.93 8.77 -23.59
N PRO A 405 4.45 7.87 -24.45
CA PRO A 405 3.82 7.53 -25.73
C PRO A 405 2.36 7.06 -25.62
N ILE A 406 2.01 6.35 -24.53
CA ILE A 406 0.64 5.88 -24.26
C ILE A 406 -0.36 7.05 -24.18
N MET A 407 0.05 8.25 -23.75
CA MET A 407 -0.87 9.38 -23.65
C MET A 407 -1.46 9.80 -25.00
N SER A 408 -0.73 9.61 -26.10
CA SER A 408 -1.26 9.86 -27.46
C SER A 408 -2.41 8.93 -27.83
N ARG A 409 -2.47 7.73 -27.23
CA ARG A 409 -3.51 6.73 -27.46
C ARG A 409 -4.66 6.84 -26.47
N TRP A 410 -4.51 7.59 -25.38
CA TRP A 410 -5.50 7.70 -24.31
C TRP A 410 -6.86 8.18 -24.84
N ASP A 411 -6.86 9.26 -25.61
CA ASP A 411 -8.09 9.84 -26.17
C ASP A 411 -8.77 8.91 -27.17
N ALA A 412 -7.99 8.15 -27.95
CA ALA A 412 -8.53 7.15 -28.87
C ALA A 412 -9.18 5.98 -28.10
N CYS A 413 -8.53 5.50 -27.03
CA CYS A 413 -9.10 4.47 -26.16
C CYS A 413 -10.40 4.97 -25.49
N LEU A 414 -10.40 6.20 -24.97
CA LEU A 414 -11.59 6.81 -24.35
C LEU A 414 -12.74 7.00 -25.35
N ALA A 415 -12.46 7.48 -26.56
CA ALA A 415 -13.47 7.62 -27.61
C ALA A 415 -14.09 6.27 -27.98
N PHE A 416 -13.27 5.23 -28.08
CA PHE A 416 -13.73 3.88 -28.37
C PHE A 416 -14.57 3.29 -27.22
N GLU A 417 -14.15 3.46 -25.96
CA GLU A 417 -14.93 3.07 -24.78
C GLU A 417 -16.32 3.72 -24.76
N ARG A 418 -16.40 5.03 -25.05
CA ARG A 418 -17.69 5.74 -25.14
C ARG A 418 -18.59 5.15 -26.22
N LEU A 419 -18.02 4.81 -27.38
CA LEU A 419 -18.76 4.18 -28.47
C LEU A 419 -19.25 2.77 -28.09
N LEU A 420 -18.43 1.98 -27.40
CA LEU A 420 -18.84 0.68 -26.88
C LEU A 420 -20.00 0.81 -25.89
N LEU A 421 -19.91 1.73 -24.92
CA LEU A 421 -20.98 1.97 -23.94
C LEU A 421 -22.28 2.41 -24.61
N GLN A 422 -22.22 3.32 -25.58
CA GLN A 422 -23.38 3.79 -26.34
C GLN A 422 -24.06 2.67 -27.14
N LYS A 423 -23.28 1.80 -27.81
CA LYS A 423 -23.82 0.63 -28.53
C LYS A 423 -24.40 -0.43 -27.61
N SER A 424 -23.84 -0.59 -26.42
CA SER A 424 -24.34 -1.54 -25.41
C SER A 424 -25.72 -1.16 -24.90
N CYS A 425 -25.96 0.15 -24.67
CA CYS A 425 -27.26 0.64 -24.21
C CYS A 425 -28.37 0.57 -25.28
N THR A 426 -28.02 0.53 -26.57
CA THR A 426 -28.99 0.62 -27.68
C THR A 426 -29.37 -0.72 -28.30
N SER A 427 -28.56 -1.76 -28.14
CA SER A 427 -28.74 -3.05 -28.84
C SER A 427 -29.21 -4.21 -27.96
N GLY A 428 -29.25 -4.07 -26.63
CA GLY A 428 -29.73 -5.11 -25.68
C GLY A 428 -28.91 -6.41 -25.63
N GLN A 429 -28.04 -6.66 -26.61
CA GLN A 429 -27.09 -7.77 -26.65
C GLN A 429 -25.70 -7.27 -26.29
N ILE A 430 -25.35 -7.36 -25.01
CA ILE A 430 -24.02 -6.99 -24.55
C ILE A 430 -23.09 -8.19 -24.76
N ASN A 431 -22.22 -8.12 -25.76
CA ASN A 431 -21.12 -9.09 -25.89
C ASN A 431 -19.99 -8.67 -24.93
N TYR A 432 -20.21 -8.88 -23.63
CA TYR A 432 -19.25 -8.60 -22.57
C TYR A 432 -17.89 -9.27 -22.83
N GLN A 433 -17.85 -10.41 -23.53
CA GLN A 433 -16.60 -11.07 -23.92
C GLN A 433 -15.76 -10.21 -24.88
N VAL A 434 -16.36 -9.54 -25.86
CA VAL A 434 -15.61 -8.67 -26.79
C VAL A 434 -15.10 -7.42 -26.07
N ILE A 435 -15.92 -6.82 -25.20
CA ILE A 435 -15.56 -5.64 -24.41
C ILE A 435 -14.44 -6.00 -23.41
N CYS A 436 -14.58 -7.09 -22.66
CA CYS A 436 -13.55 -7.56 -21.73
C CYS A 436 -12.27 -7.99 -22.46
N HIS A 437 -12.36 -8.74 -23.56
CA HIS A 437 -11.19 -9.14 -24.34
C HIS A 437 -10.45 -7.90 -24.89
N TYR A 438 -11.18 -6.90 -25.39
CA TYR A 438 -10.58 -5.66 -25.85
C TYR A 438 -9.96 -4.86 -24.70
N LEU A 439 -10.71 -4.57 -23.62
CA LEU A 439 -10.20 -3.88 -22.43
C LEU A 439 -9.01 -4.62 -21.79
N LEU A 440 -8.91 -5.95 -21.90
CA LEU A 440 -7.75 -6.73 -21.42
C LEU A 440 -6.57 -6.76 -22.41
N SER A 441 -6.81 -6.40 -23.68
CA SER A 441 -5.79 -6.34 -24.75
C SER A 441 -5.26 -4.92 -24.99
N THR A 442 -6.07 -3.90 -24.73
CA THR A 442 -5.74 -2.47 -24.88
C THR A 442 -5.74 -1.72 -23.56
N GLY A 443 -6.18 -2.35 -22.47
CA GLY A 443 -6.21 -1.72 -21.15
C GLY A 443 -4.84 -1.49 -20.57
N ARG A 444 -4.85 -0.71 -19.50
CA ARG A 444 -3.73 -0.37 -18.62
C ARG A 444 -2.84 -1.60 -18.40
N ARG A 445 -1.50 -1.43 -18.48
CA ARG A 445 -0.49 -2.51 -18.46
C ARG A 445 -0.94 -3.71 -17.59
N ARG A 446 -0.93 -4.92 -18.17
CA ARG A 446 -1.15 -6.21 -17.48
C ARG A 446 -0.19 -6.47 -16.31
N SER A 447 0.89 -5.71 -16.20
CA SER A 447 1.95 -5.88 -15.19
C SER A 447 1.64 -5.24 -13.84
N ARG A 448 0.41 -4.78 -13.63
CA ARG A 448 0.02 -4.14 -12.37
C ARG A 448 -0.88 -5.06 -11.57
N PRO A 449 -0.73 -5.09 -10.24
CA PRO A 449 -1.82 -5.43 -9.36
C PRO A 449 -2.92 -4.35 -9.39
N THR A 450 -3.16 -3.59 -10.47
CA THR A 450 -4.35 -2.71 -10.54
C THR A 450 -5.63 -3.49 -10.82
N THR A 451 -5.53 -4.76 -11.21
CA THR A 451 -6.64 -5.71 -11.04
C THR A 451 -6.87 -6.06 -9.58
N HIS A 452 -5.90 -5.80 -8.69
CA HIS A 452 -5.99 -5.97 -7.24
C HIS A 452 -5.68 -4.64 -6.55
N LEU A 453 -6.53 -3.63 -6.76
CA LEU A 453 -6.45 -2.42 -5.95
C LEU A 453 -6.41 -2.86 -4.47
N PRO A 454 -5.40 -2.45 -3.67
CA PRO A 454 -5.42 -2.73 -2.24
C PRO A 454 -6.74 -2.26 -1.68
N LEU A 455 -7.28 -3.01 -0.72
CA LEU A 455 -8.55 -2.70 -0.11
C LEU A 455 -8.53 -1.22 0.30
N CYS A 456 -9.37 -0.46 -0.39
CA CYS A 456 -9.42 0.99 -0.33
C CYS A 456 -10.46 1.35 0.71
N LEU A 457 -10.04 2.01 1.78
CA LEU A 457 -10.94 2.49 2.79
C LEU A 457 -11.07 4.01 2.62
N CYS A 458 -12.18 4.43 2.01
CA CYS A 458 -12.63 5.81 2.07
C CYS A 458 -13.31 6.01 3.43
N VAL A 459 -12.72 6.87 4.28
CA VAL A 459 -13.21 7.16 5.64
C VAL A 459 -14.00 8.45 5.66
#